data_AF-A0A0R3GV38-F1
#
_entry.id   AF-A0A0R3GV38-F1
#
_cell.length_a   1.000
_cell.length_b   1.000
_cell.length_c   1.000
_cell.angle_alpha   90.00
_cell.angle_beta   90.00
_cell.angle_gamma   90.00
#
_symmetry.space_group_name_H-M   'P 1'
#
loop_
_entity.id
_entity.type
_entity.pdbx_description
1 polymer ?
#
loop_
_entity_poly.entity_id
_entity_poly.type
_entity_poly.pdbx_seq_one_letter_code
_entity_poly.pdbx_strand_id
1 'polypeptide(L)'
;MGRAVAGFYLAFEAVDDSDRLRDATNRLGQPDAPEADTREKYLALARAITTVETIRRHAGSTLREISARAARTAARLTPDAADLPSDINDAIHAAVRSESIAVCERAVQLINDQTRVVLDLDEVTTTMTVHGWLASRGLTD
;
A
#
# COMPACT_ATOMS: atom_id res chain seq x y z
N MET A 1 -6.68 -1.20 -3.17
CA MET A 1 -5.33 -1.73 -2.88
C MET A 1 -4.36 -1.54 -4.05
N GLY A 2 -4.59 -2.11 -5.24
CA GLY A 2 -3.64 -2.01 -6.38
C GLY A 2 -3.24 -0.58 -6.75
N ARG A 3 -4.20 0.36 -6.80
CA ARG A 3 -3.92 1.79 -7.02
C ARG A 3 -3.04 2.43 -5.95
N ALA A 4 -3.21 2.06 -4.68
CA ALA A 4 -2.39 2.60 -3.59
C ALA A 4 -0.94 2.10 -3.69
N VAL A 5 -0.74 0.82 -4.04
CA VAL A 5 0.58 0.26 -4.31
C VAL A 5 1.24 0.95 -5.50
N ALA A 6 0.51 1.16 -6.60
CA ALA A 6 1.03 1.88 -7.77
C ALA A 6 1.41 3.33 -7.42
N GLY A 7 0.55 4.04 -6.68
CA GLY A 7 0.84 5.39 -6.20
C GLY A 7 2.06 5.45 -5.29
N PHE A 8 2.28 4.45 -4.45
CA PHE A 8 3.52 4.34 -3.66
C PHE A 8 4.75 4.21 -4.56
N TYR A 9 4.73 3.35 -5.58
CA TYR A 9 5.88 3.19 -6.47
C TYR A 9 6.17 4.44 -7.31
N LEU A 10 5.14 5.14 -7.79
CA LEU A 10 5.31 6.42 -8.50
C LEU A 10 5.91 7.50 -7.59
N ALA A 11 5.42 7.60 -6.35
CA ALA A 11 5.98 8.52 -5.35
C ALA A 11 7.45 8.18 -5.02
N PHE A 12 7.75 6.89 -4.89
CA PHE A 12 9.10 6.40 -4.64
C PHE A 12 10.06 6.78 -5.77
N GLU A 13 9.69 6.51 -7.02
CA GLU A 13 10.51 6.81 -8.19
C GLU A 13 10.78 8.31 -8.34
N ALA A 14 9.76 9.14 -8.12
CA ALA A 14 9.90 10.59 -8.16
C ALA A 14 10.87 11.14 -7.10
N VAL A 15 10.89 10.56 -5.89
CA VAL A 15 11.84 10.94 -4.83
C VAL A 15 13.26 10.48 -5.18
N ASP A 16 13.42 9.22 -5.62
CA ASP A 16 14.72 8.66 -6.03
C ASP A 16 15.35 9.45 -7.19
N ASP A 17 14.59 9.80 -8.22
CA ASP A 17 15.08 10.58 -9.36
C ASP A 17 15.48 12.01 -8.97
N SER A 18 14.67 12.67 -8.12
CA SER A 18 14.98 14.01 -7.62
C SER A 18 16.28 14.02 -6.81
N ASP A 19 16.48 13.01 -5.97
CA ASP A 19 17.69 12.87 -5.17
C ASP A 19 18.93 12.59 -6.04
N ARG A 20 18.81 11.72 -7.05
CA ARG A 20 19.90 11.43 -7.99
C ARG A 20 20.34 12.68 -8.76
N LEU A 21 19.40 13.51 -9.21
CA LEU A 21 19.69 14.78 -9.87
C LEU A 21 20.41 15.75 -8.93
N ARG A 22 19.98 15.82 -7.67
CA ARG A 22 20.61 16.67 -6.64
C ARG A 22 22.04 16.21 -6.35
N ASP A 23 22.26 14.91 -6.17
CA ASP A 23 23.59 14.34 -5.94
C ASP A 23 24.53 14.56 -7.13
N ALA A 24 24.05 14.38 -8.37
CA ALA A 24 24.82 14.65 -9.57
C ALA A 24 25.24 16.13 -9.68
N THR A 25 24.35 17.05 -9.29
CA THR A 25 24.61 18.49 -9.29
C THR A 25 25.62 18.87 -8.21
N ASN A 26 25.52 18.30 -7.01
CA ASN A 26 26.42 18.59 -5.90
C ASN A 26 27.84 18.06 -6.13
N ARG A 27 27.99 16.91 -6.80
CA ARG A 27 29.32 16.35 -7.17
C ARG A 27 30.12 17.23 -8.14
N LEU A 28 29.46 18.12 -8.88
CA LEU A 28 30.12 19.10 -9.74
C LEU A 28 30.64 20.32 -8.95
N GLY A 29 30.23 20.49 -7.68
CA GLY A 29 30.48 21.68 -6.87
C GLY A 29 31.36 21.51 -5.63
N GLN A 30 31.50 20.31 -5.03
CA GLN A 30 32.28 20.13 -3.79
C GLN A 30 32.80 18.69 -3.57
N PRO A 31 34.05 18.46 -3.11
CA PRO A 31 34.61 17.11 -2.92
C PRO A 31 34.26 16.41 -1.60
N ASP A 32 33.76 17.10 -0.57
CA ASP A 32 33.63 16.53 0.78
C ASP A 32 32.16 16.33 1.23
N ALA A 33 31.69 15.09 1.06
CA ALA A 33 30.64 14.30 1.75
C ALA A 33 29.21 14.89 2.00
N PRO A 34 28.17 14.03 1.85
CA PRO A 34 27.69 13.28 3.02
C PRO A 34 27.27 11.82 2.69
N GLU A 35 28.23 10.90 2.50
CA GLU A 35 27.90 9.50 2.16
C GLU A 35 27.04 8.75 3.21
N ALA A 36 27.12 9.15 4.49
CA ALA A 36 26.38 8.51 5.56
C ALA A 36 24.87 8.85 5.55
N ASP A 37 24.53 10.12 5.32
CA ASP A 37 23.14 10.61 5.30
C ASP A 37 22.39 10.07 4.07
N THR A 38 23.07 10.00 2.92
CA THR A 38 22.53 9.38 1.70
C THR A 38 22.30 7.87 1.89
N ARG A 39 23.21 7.17 2.58
CA ARG A 39 23.06 5.72 2.84
C ARG A 39 21.90 5.43 3.78
N GLU A 40 21.74 6.19 4.87
CA GLU A 40 20.60 6.03 5.78
C GLU A 40 19.26 6.30 5.07
N LYS A 41 19.21 7.30 4.19
CA LYS A 41 18.03 7.58 3.37
C LYS A 41 17.68 6.45 2.39
N TYR A 42 18.65 5.91 1.65
CA TYR A 42 18.40 4.75 0.77
C TYR A 42 17.98 3.49 1.55
N LEU A 43 18.52 3.28 2.75
CA LEU A 43 18.07 2.20 3.64
C LEU A 43 16.63 2.42 4.10
N ALA A 44 16.22 3.66 4.42
CA ALA A 44 14.85 4.00 4.76
C ALA A 44 13.89 3.74 3.58
N LEU A 45 14.29 4.12 2.36
CA LEU A 45 13.56 3.84 1.12
C LEU A 45 13.39 2.32 0.87
N ALA A 46 14.46 1.53 1.01
CA ALA A 46 14.39 0.08 0.88
C ALA A 46 13.49 -0.58 1.95
N ARG A 47 13.53 -0.06 3.18
CA ARG A 47 12.62 -0.48 4.26
C ARG A 47 11.17 -0.15 3.92
N ALA A 48 10.90 1.04 3.37
CA ALA A 48 9.55 1.44 2.97
C ALA A 48 8.95 0.50 1.92
N ILE A 49 9.72 0.11 0.89
CA ILE A 49 9.29 -0.90 -0.10
C ILE A 49 8.96 -2.22 0.60
N THR A 50 9.84 -2.67 1.49
CA THR A 50 9.65 -3.93 2.23
C THR A 50 8.37 -3.90 3.07
N THR A 51 8.06 -2.76 3.70
CA THR A 51 6.83 -2.55 4.47
C THR A 51 5.59 -2.65 3.57
N VAL A 52 5.56 -1.98 2.42
CA VAL A 52 4.43 -2.04 1.47
C VAL A 52 4.20 -3.47 0.96
N GLU A 53 5.27 -4.19 0.64
CA GLU A 53 5.18 -5.58 0.21
C GLU A 53 4.65 -6.49 1.32
N THR A 54 5.06 -6.25 2.57
CA THR A 54 4.55 -6.97 3.74
C THR A 54 3.05 -6.73 3.91
N ILE A 55 2.60 -5.48 3.84
CA ILE A 55 1.17 -5.12 3.92
C ILE A 55 0.38 -5.82 2.83
N ARG A 56 0.87 -5.75 1.57
CA ARG A 56 0.22 -6.38 0.41
C ARG A 56 0.07 -7.89 0.59
N ARG A 57 1.13 -8.57 1.01
CA ARG A 57 1.12 -10.03 1.24
C ARG A 57 0.20 -10.41 2.39
N HIS A 58 0.24 -9.66 3.49
CA HIS A 58 -0.62 -9.88 4.63
C HIS A 58 -2.11 -9.75 4.25
N ALA A 59 -2.48 -8.65 3.60
CA ALA A 59 -3.85 -8.45 3.12
C ALA A 59 -4.30 -9.58 2.18
N GLY A 60 -3.44 -9.99 1.22
CA GLY A 60 -3.72 -11.11 0.33
C GLY A 60 -3.92 -12.44 1.07
N SER A 61 -3.13 -12.70 2.11
CA SER A 61 -3.30 -13.89 2.97
C SER A 61 -4.62 -13.85 3.73
N THR A 62 -4.95 -12.72 4.34
CA THR A 62 -6.19 -12.55 5.12
C THR A 62 -7.42 -12.71 4.23
N LEU A 63 -7.41 -12.18 3.00
CA LEU A 63 -8.50 -12.38 2.04
C LEU A 63 -8.71 -13.87 1.69
N ARG A 64 -7.62 -14.62 1.50
CA ARG A 64 -7.73 -16.08 1.28
C ARG A 64 -8.31 -16.80 2.49
N GLU A 65 -7.94 -16.38 3.69
CA GLU A 65 -8.46 -16.96 4.92
C GLU A 65 -9.97 -16.68 5.11
N ILE A 66 -10.42 -15.47 4.81
CA ILE A 66 -11.85 -15.09 4.82
C ILE A 66 -12.63 -16.01 3.87
N SER A 67 -12.18 -16.17 2.62
CA SER A 67 -12.81 -17.06 1.65
C SER A 67 -12.82 -18.52 2.13
N ALA A 68 -11.71 -19.00 2.71
CA ALA A 68 -11.63 -20.35 3.25
C ALA A 68 -12.58 -20.56 4.44
N ARG A 69 -12.74 -19.54 5.31
CA ARG A 69 -13.67 -19.56 6.43
C ARG A 69 -15.13 -19.58 5.97
N ALA A 70 -15.45 -18.82 4.93
CA ALA A 70 -16.77 -18.83 4.30
C ALA A 70 -17.09 -20.21 3.71
N ALA A 71 -16.17 -20.80 2.96
CA ALA A 71 -16.32 -22.15 2.40
C ALA A 71 -16.54 -23.21 3.50
N ARG A 72 -15.75 -23.17 4.58
CA ARG A 72 -15.96 -24.04 5.75
C ARG A 72 -17.31 -23.81 6.44
N THR A 73 -17.82 -22.58 6.42
CA THR A 73 -19.11 -22.25 7.02
C THR A 73 -20.26 -22.79 6.18
N ALA A 74 -20.22 -22.60 4.85
CA ALA A 74 -21.17 -23.20 3.93
C ALA A 74 -21.19 -24.73 4.07
N ALA A 75 -20.01 -25.38 4.07
CA ALA A 75 -19.88 -26.84 4.18
C ALA A 75 -20.39 -27.40 5.52
N ARG A 76 -20.39 -26.60 6.60
CA ARG A 76 -20.98 -27.02 7.90
C ARG A 76 -22.50 -26.93 7.91
N LEU A 77 -23.07 -26.04 7.12
CA LEU A 77 -24.52 -25.82 7.04
C LEU A 77 -25.17 -26.84 6.10
N THR A 78 -24.48 -27.22 5.04
CA THR A 78 -24.87 -28.32 4.16
C THR A 78 -23.63 -28.94 3.50
N PRO A 79 -23.56 -30.28 3.35
CA PRO A 79 -22.50 -30.93 2.59
C PRO A 79 -22.53 -30.57 1.09
N ASP A 80 -23.71 -30.27 0.54
CA ASP A 80 -23.89 -29.86 -0.85
C ASP A 80 -24.21 -28.36 -0.91
N ALA A 81 -23.31 -27.58 -1.50
CA ALA A 81 -23.47 -26.13 -1.64
C ALA A 81 -24.72 -25.75 -2.45
N ALA A 82 -25.23 -26.64 -3.32
CA ALA A 82 -26.47 -26.42 -4.06
C ALA A 82 -27.72 -26.44 -3.18
N ASP A 83 -27.65 -27.07 -2.01
CA ASP A 83 -28.75 -27.20 -1.06
C ASP A 83 -28.75 -26.09 0.00
N LEU A 84 -27.82 -25.14 -0.09
CA LEU A 84 -27.75 -24.04 0.88
C LEU A 84 -28.90 -23.05 0.59
N PRO A 85 -29.75 -22.73 1.58
CA PRO A 85 -30.81 -21.74 1.40
C PRO A 85 -30.24 -20.42 0.87
N SER A 86 -30.89 -19.85 -0.14
CA SER A 86 -30.44 -18.61 -0.82
C SER A 86 -30.09 -17.50 0.15
N ASP A 87 -30.93 -17.32 1.17
CA ASP A 87 -30.87 -16.24 2.15
C ASP A 87 -29.60 -16.37 3.00
N ILE A 88 -29.22 -17.61 3.32
CA ILE A 88 -28.00 -17.94 4.07
C ILE A 88 -26.78 -17.76 3.17
N ASN A 89 -26.85 -18.21 1.92
CA ASN A 89 -25.78 -18.03 0.96
C ASN A 89 -25.48 -16.54 0.71
N ASP A 90 -26.53 -15.72 0.54
CA ASP A 90 -26.42 -14.28 0.38
C ASP A 90 -25.84 -13.60 1.62
N ALA A 91 -26.25 -14.03 2.82
CA ALA A 91 -25.68 -13.53 4.06
C ALA A 91 -24.18 -13.85 4.19
N ILE A 92 -23.75 -15.06 3.81
CA ILE A 92 -22.34 -15.45 3.78
C ILE A 92 -21.57 -14.57 2.78
N HIS A 93 -22.09 -14.37 1.58
CA HIS A 93 -21.46 -13.51 0.58
C HIS A 93 -21.37 -12.05 1.01
N ALA A 94 -22.42 -11.51 1.65
CA ALA A 94 -22.44 -10.17 2.19
C ALA A 94 -21.39 -10.00 3.30
N ALA A 95 -21.26 -10.98 4.21
CA ALA A 95 -20.24 -10.98 5.25
C ALA A 95 -18.82 -11.01 4.66
N VAL A 96 -18.55 -11.93 3.72
CA VAL A 96 -17.26 -12.02 3.01
C VAL A 96 -16.92 -10.71 2.33
N ARG A 97 -17.88 -10.08 1.66
CA ARG A 97 -17.69 -8.80 0.98
C ARG A 97 -17.33 -7.70 1.97
N SER A 98 -18.07 -7.59 3.08
CA SER A 98 -17.82 -6.59 4.12
C SER A 98 -16.43 -6.74 4.75
N GLU A 99 -16.07 -7.96 5.15
CA GLU A 99 -14.74 -8.24 5.73
C GLU A 99 -13.62 -7.96 4.72
N SER A 100 -13.81 -8.36 3.46
CA SER A 100 -12.82 -8.13 2.40
C SER A 100 -12.59 -6.64 2.12
N ILE A 101 -13.66 -5.83 2.15
CA ILE A 101 -13.58 -4.37 2.01
C ILE A 101 -12.77 -3.78 3.16
N ALA A 102 -13.09 -4.14 4.41
CA ALA A 102 -12.38 -3.62 5.59
C ALA A 102 -10.88 -3.94 5.55
N VAL A 103 -10.51 -5.17 5.15
CA VAL A 103 -9.09 -5.56 4.96
C VAL A 103 -8.42 -4.70 3.89
N CYS A 104 -9.09 -4.48 2.76
CA CYS A 104 -8.54 -3.67 1.67
C CYS A 104 -8.40 -2.20 2.03
N GLU A 105 -9.37 -1.63 2.74
CA GLU A 105 -9.34 -0.24 3.22
C GLU A 105 -8.20 -0.03 4.20
N ARG A 106 -8.05 -0.95 5.18
CA ARG A 106 -6.94 -0.89 6.13
C ARG A 106 -5.58 -0.98 5.44
N ALA A 107 -5.45 -1.88 4.47
CA ALA A 107 -4.21 -2.01 3.70
C ALA A 107 -3.90 -0.74 2.89
N VAL A 108 -4.92 -0.13 2.26
CA VAL A 108 -4.77 1.13 1.53
C VAL A 108 -4.32 2.26 2.46
N GLN A 109 -4.92 2.36 3.66
CA GLN A 109 -4.52 3.36 4.65
C GLN A 109 -3.05 3.21 5.03
N LEU A 110 -2.62 2.00 5.41
CA LEU A 110 -1.23 1.73 5.79
C LEU A 110 -0.23 2.01 4.66
N ILE A 111 -0.59 1.70 3.42
CA ILE A 111 0.24 2.01 2.25
C ILE A 111 0.34 3.53 2.07
N ASN A 112 -0.78 4.25 2.16
CA ASN A 112 -0.78 5.72 2.04
C ASN A 112 0.04 6.37 3.17
N ASP A 113 -0.06 5.88 4.41
CA ASP A 113 0.76 6.35 5.53
C ASP A 113 2.25 6.16 5.22
N GLN A 114 2.63 5.00 4.69
CA GLN A 114 4.00 4.73 4.27
C GLN A 114 4.45 5.61 3.09
N THR A 115 3.56 5.90 2.13
CA THR A 115 3.84 6.83 1.03
C THR A 115 4.06 8.25 1.54
N ARG A 116 3.29 8.71 2.53
CA ARG A 116 3.47 10.03 3.14
C ARG A 116 4.84 10.16 3.81
N VAL A 117 5.29 9.11 4.49
CA VAL A 117 6.64 9.07 5.09
C VAL A 117 7.72 9.18 4.01
N VAL A 118 7.59 8.48 2.88
CA VAL A 118 8.56 8.56 1.77
C VAL A 118 8.59 9.95 1.14
N LEU A 119 7.43 10.61 1.04
CA LEU A 119 7.31 11.94 0.49
C LEU A 119 7.67 13.07 1.47
N ASP A 120 8.09 12.73 2.70
CA ASP A 120 8.31 13.68 3.80
C ASP A 120 7.12 14.65 4.01
N LEU A 121 5.91 14.12 3.84
CA LEU A 121 4.67 14.88 4.06
C LEU A 121 4.34 14.87 5.55
N ASP A 122 4.96 15.79 6.30
CA ASP A 122 4.72 15.99 7.73
C ASP A 122 3.29 16.47 8.07
N GLU A 123 3.02 16.66 9.36
CA GLU A 123 1.75 17.20 9.87
C GLU A 123 1.42 18.63 9.38
N VAL A 124 2.38 19.44 8.92
CA VAL A 124 2.17 20.80 8.36
C VAL A 124 1.67 20.74 6.91
N THR A 125 1.95 19.66 6.17
CA THR A 125 1.34 19.36 4.86
C THR A 125 0.01 18.57 4.96
N THR A 126 -0.70 18.67 6.09
CA THR A 126 -1.94 17.92 6.41
C THR A 126 -3.03 18.01 5.35
N THR A 127 -3.08 19.07 4.54
CA THR A 127 -4.11 19.25 3.51
C THR A 127 -3.83 18.48 2.21
N MET A 128 -2.59 18.06 1.96
CA MET A 128 -2.27 17.38 0.70
C MET A 128 -2.37 15.86 0.85
N THR A 129 -3.31 15.27 0.11
CA THR A 129 -3.46 13.81 0.00
C THR A 129 -2.35 13.24 -0.90
N VAL A 130 -2.02 11.95 -0.76
CA VAL A 130 -1.07 11.27 -1.68
C VAL A 130 -1.52 11.42 -3.14
N HIS A 131 -2.82 11.27 -3.40
CA HIS A 131 -3.40 11.52 -4.71
C HIS A 131 -3.20 12.97 -5.17
N GLY A 132 -3.46 13.95 -4.30
CA GLY A 132 -3.25 15.37 -4.60
C GLY A 132 -1.78 15.69 -4.92
N TRP A 133 -0.85 15.08 -4.19
CA TRP A 133 0.57 15.19 -4.46
C TRP A 133 0.93 14.62 -5.85
N LEU A 134 0.49 13.39 -6.15
CA LEU A 134 0.72 12.75 -7.44
C LEU A 134 0.14 13.58 -8.59
N ALA A 135 -1.10 14.09 -8.42
CA ALA A 135 -1.76 14.94 -9.41
C ALA A 135 -1.00 16.26 -9.63
N SER A 136 -0.48 16.90 -8.57
CA SER A 136 0.31 18.13 -8.68
C SER A 136 1.61 17.95 -9.48
N ARG A 137 2.10 16.71 -9.59
CA ARG A 137 3.30 16.32 -10.36
C ARG A 137 2.96 15.72 -11.72
N GLY A 138 1.68 15.62 -12.10
CA GLY A 138 1.24 14.96 -13.33
C GLY A 138 1.47 13.44 -13.32
N LEU A 139 1.56 12.83 -12.15
CA LEU A 139 1.81 11.39 -11.94
C LEU A 139 0.51 10.59 -11.70
N THR A 140 -0.63 11.11 -12.15
CA THR A 140 -1.92 10.42 -12.13
C THR A 140 -2.34 10.13 -13.56
N ASP A 141 -2.63 8.86 -13.85
CA ASP A 141 -3.24 8.41 -15.13
C ASP A 141 -4.56 9.13 -15.44
#